data_AF-A0A0W0WMJ4-F1
#
_entry.id   AF-A0A0W0WMJ4-F1
#
_cell.length_a   1.000
_cell.length_b   1.000
_cell.length_c   1.000
_cell.angle_alpha   90.00
_cell.angle_beta   90.00
_cell.angle_gamma   90.00
#
_symmetry.space_group_name_H-M   'P 1'
#
loop_
_entity.id
_entity.type
_entity.pdbx_description
1 polymer ?
#
loop_
_entity_poly.entity_id
_entity_poly.type
_entity_poly.pdbx_seq_one_letter_code
_entity_poly.pdbx_strand_id
1 'polypeptide(L)'
;MRLFYALGLSITICGLTACERITVSSTPKKQAIVSNSELATKAQNYFWETLHHGNYQDIPQADYLLMAAYLENPNDPTLAAHIGLLHLWKITERHRDKTIPPTMVNEIILSKKYLSDALQLDPKNPIYQGFAGDAQLIEGKIFHDEREEIKAYFKLKTAIHNWPEFNYFTAGYPMTSLPSDSKLFQEALDWQWKTLDLCSGQKVDRNNPVYSPAQDQAKDGDKRVCWNSWIAPFGFEGFFMNMGDMLVKAGDWKKAVIIYNNAKLDKNYSQWPYREMLEKRIINAQQNVANFQKEFLAPDKTIMFNSGYGCMACHQSVVK
;
A
#
# COMPACT_ATOMS: atom_id res chain seq x y z
N MET A 1 -6.34 40.51 45.89
CA MET A 1 -5.00 40.13 45.38
C MET A 1 -4.98 38.83 44.57
N ARG A 2 -5.60 37.71 44.99
CA ARG A 2 -5.55 36.43 44.23
C ARG A 2 -6.20 36.44 42.83
N LEU A 3 -7.18 37.32 42.56
CA LEU A 3 -7.86 37.38 41.25
C LEU A 3 -7.01 38.02 40.14
N PHE A 4 -6.15 38.98 40.47
CA PHE A 4 -5.31 39.68 39.49
C PHE A 4 -4.12 38.82 39.01
N TYR A 5 -3.60 37.95 39.87
CA TYR A 5 -2.55 36.99 39.49
C TYR A 5 -3.08 35.89 38.54
N ALA A 6 -4.34 35.47 38.67
CA ALA A 6 -4.94 34.47 37.78
C ALA A 6 -5.22 35.02 36.36
N LEU A 7 -5.58 36.31 36.25
CA LEU A 7 -5.80 36.98 34.96
C LEU A 7 -4.49 37.22 34.19
N GLY A 8 -3.43 37.65 34.90
CA GLY A 8 -2.10 37.88 34.30
C GLY A 8 -1.44 36.58 33.80
N LEU A 9 -1.62 35.46 34.51
CA LEU A 9 -1.09 34.17 34.10
C LEU A 9 -1.83 33.63 32.85
N SER A 10 -3.15 33.83 32.75
CA SER A 10 -3.97 33.39 31.60
C SER A 10 -3.67 34.17 30.32
N ILE A 11 -3.40 35.48 30.42
CA ILE A 11 -3.01 36.32 29.27
C ILE A 11 -1.62 35.94 28.74
N THR A 12 -0.68 35.61 29.63
CA THR A 12 0.68 35.19 29.24
C THR A 12 0.67 33.81 28.56
N ILE A 13 -0.13 32.86 29.06
CA ILE A 13 -0.26 31.50 28.46
C ILE A 13 -1.01 31.54 27.11
N CYS A 14 -2.05 32.38 26.98
CA CYS A 14 -2.70 32.60 25.68
C CYS A 14 -1.78 33.30 24.67
N GLY A 15 -0.92 34.22 25.10
CA GLY A 15 0.07 34.87 24.24
C GLY A 15 1.14 33.92 23.68
N LEU A 16 1.63 32.98 24.50
CA LEU A 16 2.68 32.03 24.09
C LEU A 16 2.16 30.95 23.12
N THR A 17 0.98 30.39 23.38
CA THR A 17 0.36 29.38 22.49
C THR A 17 -0.15 29.97 21.17
N ALA A 18 -0.57 31.24 21.17
CA ALA A 18 -0.92 31.97 19.95
C ALA A 18 0.32 32.29 19.10
N CYS A 19 1.45 32.62 19.73
CA CYS A 19 2.69 32.94 19.03
C CYS A 19 3.25 31.74 18.26
N GLU A 20 3.25 30.54 18.86
CA GLU A 20 3.69 29.31 18.18
C GLU A 20 2.82 29.02 16.95
N ARG A 21 1.49 29.05 17.10
CA ARG A 21 0.56 28.78 15.99
C ARG A 21 0.72 29.80 14.86
N ILE A 22 0.81 31.09 15.19
CA ILE A 22 1.01 32.16 14.21
C ILE A 22 2.35 31.94 13.49
N THR A 23 3.43 31.72 14.24
CA THR A 23 4.76 31.50 13.67
C THR A 23 4.76 30.30 12.72
N VAL A 24 4.29 29.13 13.16
CA VAL A 24 4.21 27.91 12.32
C VAL A 24 3.33 28.14 11.10
N SER A 25 2.19 28.83 11.23
CA SER A 25 1.30 29.12 10.10
C SER A 25 1.89 30.11 9.10
N SER A 26 2.78 31.00 9.56
CA SER A 26 3.45 32.01 8.75
C SER A 26 4.76 31.53 8.12
N THR A 27 5.36 30.47 8.67
CA THR A 27 6.58 29.87 8.12
C THR A 27 6.29 29.28 6.74
N PRO A 28 7.10 29.59 5.71
CA PRO A 28 6.92 29.02 4.39
C PRO A 28 6.88 27.49 4.44
N LYS A 29 5.87 26.91 3.77
CA LYS A 29 5.79 25.46 3.63
C LYS A 29 7.01 24.96 2.85
N LYS A 30 7.53 23.80 3.26
CA LYS A 30 8.51 23.02 2.50
C LYS A 30 8.01 22.88 1.05
N GLN A 31 8.82 23.27 0.08
CA GLN A 31 8.49 23.22 -1.35
C GLN A 31 9.14 22.02 -2.00
N ALA A 32 8.45 21.40 -2.97
CA ALA A 32 9.01 20.32 -3.75
C ALA A 32 10.18 20.80 -4.62
N ILE A 33 11.28 20.07 -4.60
CA ILE A 33 12.45 20.27 -5.46
C ILE A 33 12.86 18.90 -5.99
N VAL A 34 12.74 18.70 -7.30
CA VAL A 34 13.17 17.45 -7.94
C VAL A 34 14.69 17.34 -7.89
N SER A 35 15.20 16.18 -7.50
CA SER A 35 16.63 15.89 -7.51
C SER A 35 17.08 15.54 -8.92
N ASN A 36 18.14 16.20 -9.38
CA ASN A 36 18.81 15.87 -10.65
C ASN A 36 20.25 15.38 -10.40
N SER A 37 20.60 15.01 -9.16
CA SER A 37 21.93 14.50 -8.86
C SER A 37 22.13 13.09 -9.42
N GLU A 38 23.38 12.75 -9.72
CA GLU A 38 23.75 11.41 -10.14
C GLU A 38 23.39 10.38 -9.06
N LEU A 39 23.57 10.74 -7.78
CA LEU A 39 23.22 9.89 -6.64
C LEU A 39 21.71 9.62 -6.59
N ALA A 40 20.86 10.63 -6.78
CA ALA A 40 19.41 10.45 -6.80
C ALA A 40 18.95 9.55 -7.95
N THR A 41 19.56 9.68 -9.13
CA THR A 41 19.27 8.81 -10.28
C THR A 41 19.69 7.37 -9.98
N LYS A 42 20.91 7.17 -9.47
CA LYS A 42 21.44 5.87 -9.09
C LYS A 42 20.58 5.19 -8.01
N ALA A 43 20.19 5.93 -6.98
CA ALA A 43 19.39 5.41 -5.87
C ALA A 43 18.00 4.95 -6.34
N GLN A 44 17.33 5.74 -7.18
CA GLN A 44 16.02 5.38 -7.74
C GLN A 44 16.10 4.16 -8.66
N ASN A 45 17.11 4.10 -9.53
CA ASN A 45 17.32 2.94 -10.39
C ASN A 45 17.58 1.68 -9.55
N TYR A 46 18.45 1.77 -8.55
CA TYR A 46 18.75 0.65 -7.66
C TYR A 46 17.51 0.19 -6.88
N PHE A 47 16.65 1.10 -6.44
CA PHE A 47 15.37 0.77 -5.81
C PHE A 47 14.48 -0.07 -6.75
N TRP A 48 14.27 0.40 -7.98
CA TRP A 48 13.42 -0.32 -8.95
C TRP A 48 14.03 -1.65 -9.36
N GLU A 49 15.34 -1.70 -9.61
CA GLU A 49 16.05 -2.95 -9.89
C GLU A 49 15.89 -3.94 -8.73
N THR A 50 16.08 -3.50 -7.49
CA THR A 50 15.92 -4.35 -6.29
C THR A 50 14.49 -4.90 -6.20
N LEU A 51 13.49 -4.04 -6.39
CA LEU A 51 12.07 -4.40 -6.33
C LEU A 51 11.69 -5.38 -7.45
N HIS A 52 12.05 -5.05 -8.70
CA HIS A 52 11.67 -5.83 -9.88
C HIS A 52 12.39 -7.19 -9.95
N HIS A 53 13.60 -7.32 -9.42
CA HIS A 53 14.24 -8.63 -9.31
C HIS A 53 13.76 -9.43 -8.08
N GLY A 54 13.07 -8.79 -7.14
CA GLY A 54 12.69 -9.39 -5.86
C GLY A 54 13.91 -9.68 -4.98
N ASN A 55 14.99 -8.90 -5.12
CA ASN A 55 16.22 -9.05 -4.36
C ASN A 55 16.05 -8.50 -2.93
N TYR A 56 15.27 -9.20 -2.11
CA TYR A 56 14.94 -8.75 -0.75
C TYR A 56 16.18 -8.49 0.13
N GLN A 57 17.29 -9.19 -0.15
CA GLN A 57 18.57 -9.01 0.56
C GLN A 57 19.27 -7.68 0.23
N ASP A 58 18.93 -7.03 -0.89
CA ASP A 58 19.53 -5.77 -1.34
C ASP A 58 18.80 -4.54 -0.77
N ILE A 59 17.69 -4.74 -0.04
CA ILE A 59 16.91 -3.68 0.60
C ILE A 59 17.78 -2.75 1.47
N PRO A 60 18.71 -3.22 2.33
CA PRO A 60 19.56 -2.33 3.11
C PRO A 60 20.43 -1.40 2.25
N GLN A 61 20.89 -1.87 1.09
CA GLN A 61 21.68 -1.06 0.17
C GLN A 61 20.81 -0.05 -0.58
N ALA A 62 19.59 -0.45 -0.97
CA ALA A 62 18.61 0.47 -1.57
C ALA A 62 18.22 1.57 -0.59
N ASP A 63 17.97 1.22 0.68
CA ASP A 63 17.69 2.17 1.76
C ASP A 63 18.83 3.17 1.93
N TYR A 64 20.06 2.68 2.05
CA TYR A 64 21.25 3.53 2.20
C TYR A 64 21.40 4.53 1.05
N LEU A 65 21.26 4.08 -0.21
CA LEU A 65 21.39 4.95 -1.37
C LEU A 65 20.27 6.00 -1.44
N LEU A 66 19.02 5.59 -1.18
CA LEU A 66 17.89 6.50 -1.16
C LEU A 66 18.02 7.54 -0.05
N MET A 67 18.40 7.13 1.17
CA MET A 67 18.64 8.05 2.28
C MET A 67 19.80 9.00 2.01
N ALA A 68 20.88 8.53 1.37
CA ALA A 68 22.00 9.38 0.98
C ALA A 68 21.57 10.43 -0.05
N ALA A 69 20.78 10.05 -1.06
CA ALA A 69 20.20 11.00 -2.02
C ALA A 69 19.22 11.98 -1.35
N TYR A 70 18.38 11.51 -0.43
CA TYR A 70 17.44 12.35 0.30
C TYR A 70 18.16 13.34 1.25
N LEU A 71 19.34 12.98 1.76
CA LEU A 71 20.17 13.90 2.53
C LEU A 71 20.69 15.07 1.68
N GLU A 72 21.02 14.83 0.40
CA GLU A 72 21.39 15.90 -0.53
C GLU A 72 20.21 16.82 -0.85
N ASN A 73 19.02 16.25 -1.02
CA ASN A 73 17.80 16.98 -1.33
C ASN A 73 16.58 16.43 -0.58
N PRO A 74 16.30 16.90 0.65
CA PRO A 74 15.16 16.44 1.41
C PRO A 74 13.83 16.96 0.86
N ASN A 75 13.85 17.81 -0.16
CA ASN A 75 12.66 18.40 -0.77
C ASN A 75 12.15 17.60 -1.98
N ASP A 76 12.76 16.47 -2.30
CA ASP A 76 12.28 15.59 -3.37
C ASP A 76 11.16 14.66 -2.87
N PRO A 77 9.92 14.82 -3.37
CA PRO A 77 8.81 13.97 -2.95
C PRO A 77 8.97 12.51 -3.41
N THR A 78 9.65 12.26 -4.54
CA THR A 78 9.83 10.92 -5.09
C THR A 78 10.83 10.12 -4.27
N LEU A 79 11.96 10.73 -3.88
CA LEU A 79 12.91 10.08 -2.97
C LEU A 79 12.27 9.74 -1.63
N ALA A 80 11.52 10.68 -1.04
CA ALA A 80 10.76 10.42 0.18
C ALA A 80 9.76 9.27 -0.02
N ALA A 81 9.01 9.26 -1.12
CA ALA A 81 8.05 8.20 -1.39
C ALA A 81 8.73 6.83 -1.52
N HIS A 82 9.84 6.71 -2.26
CA HIS A 82 10.54 5.43 -2.42
C HIS A 82 11.14 4.91 -1.11
N ILE A 83 11.71 5.76 -0.26
CA ILE A 83 12.14 5.34 1.09
C ILE A 83 10.93 4.80 1.87
N GLY A 84 9.83 5.55 1.87
CA GLY A 84 8.62 5.15 2.58
C GLY A 84 8.02 3.83 2.08
N LEU A 85 8.02 3.61 0.76
CA LEU A 85 7.57 2.38 0.11
C LEU A 85 8.52 1.20 0.37
N LEU A 86 9.83 1.43 0.43
CA LEU A 86 10.81 0.40 0.77
C LEU A 86 10.56 -0.15 2.18
N HIS A 87 10.32 0.72 3.16
CA HIS A 87 9.96 0.28 4.50
C HIS A 87 8.58 -0.39 4.55
N LEU A 88 7.61 0.10 3.76
CA LEU A 88 6.29 -0.53 3.67
C LEU A 88 6.36 -1.94 3.06
N TRP A 89 7.28 -2.15 2.11
CA TRP A 89 7.56 -3.47 1.54
C TRP A 89 8.05 -4.44 2.62
N LYS A 90 8.98 -4.03 3.48
CA LYS A 90 9.44 -4.86 4.62
C LYS A 90 8.30 -5.20 5.59
N ILE A 91 7.42 -4.25 5.88
CA ILE A 91 6.24 -4.48 6.72
C ILE A 91 5.30 -5.52 6.10
N THR A 92 5.01 -5.36 4.81
CA THR A 92 4.09 -6.24 4.08
C THR A 92 4.68 -7.65 3.99
N GLU A 93 5.98 -7.78 3.76
CA GLU A 93 6.66 -9.05 3.56
C GLU A 93 7.43 -9.57 4.78
N ARG A 94 7.12 -9.06 5.98
CA ARG A 94 7.75 -9.44 7.26
C ARG A 94 7.79 -10.95 7.56
N HIS A 95 6.87 -11.71 6.97
CA HIS A 95 6.82 -13.17 7.10
C HIS A 95 7.83 -13.92 6.22
N ARG A 96 8.67 -13.22 5.44
CA ARG A 96 9.89 -13.79 4.84
C ARG A 96 10.88 -14.25 5.91
N ASP A 97 10.91 -13.56 7.03
CA ASP A 97 11.70 -13.96 8.18
C ASP A 97 10.98 -15.03 8.99
N LYS A 98 11.72 -16.05 9.45
CA LYS A 98 11.17 -17.09 10.33
C LYS A 98 10.63 -16.51 11.64
N THR A 99 11.26 -15.44 12.11
CA THR A 99 10.87 -14.70 13.31
C THR A 99 10.85 -13.23 12.94
N ILE A 100 9.71 -12.57 13.16
CA ILE A 100 9.59 -11.12 12.93
C ILE A 100 10.43 -10.40 13.99
N PRO A 101 11.42 -9.58 13.60
CA PRO A 101 12.26 -8.89 14.56
C PRO A 101 11.46 -7.79 15.30
N PRO A 102 11.73 -7.53 16.59
CA PRO A 102 11.08 -6.44 17.32
C PRO A 102 11.28 -5.06 16.67
N THR A 103 12.37 -4.87 15.93
CA THR A 103 12.66 -3.65 15.18
C THR A 103 11.75 -3.43 13.97
N MET A 104 10.85 -4.37 13.65
CA MET A 104 9.83 -4.20 12.59
C MET A 104 8.95 -2.98 12.85
N VAL A 105 8.74 -2.59 14.12
CA VAL A 105 8.03 -1.35 14.48
C VAL A 105 8.73 -0.09 13.96
N ASN A 106 10.05 -0.11 13.78
CA ASN A 106 10.78 1.02 13.21
C ASN A 106 10.46 1.20 11.72
N GLU A 107 10.25 0.09 11.00
CA GLU A 107 9.94 0.13 9.57
C GLU A 107 8.63 0.88 9.32
N ILE A 108 7.59 0.65 10.13
CA ILE A 108 6.32 1.36 9.96
C ILE A 108 6.43 2.85 10.32
N ILE A 109 7.21 3.20 11.35
CA ILE A 109 7.47 4.60 11.73
C ILE A 109 8.16 5.33 10.56
N LEU A 110 9.20 4.71 9.99
CA LEU A 110 9.95 5.28 8.86
C LEU A 110 9.06 5.38 7.61
N SER A 111 8.29 4.34 7.32
CA SER A 111 7.34 4.35 6.20
C SER A 111 6.36 5.53 6.30
N LYS A 112 5.67 5.67 7.45
CA LYS A 112 4.73 6.78 7.69
C LYS A 112 5.43 8.13 7.58
N LYS A 113 6.62 8.28 8.16
CA LYS A 113 7.39 9.53 8.13
C LYS A 113 7.64 9.99 6.71
N TYR A 114 8.23 9.12 5.88
CA TYR A 114 8.66 9.51 4.55
C TYR A 114 7.50 9.62 3.55
N LEU A 115 6.46 8.79 3.67
CA LEU A 115 5.24 8.95 2.87
C LEU A 115 4.48 10.24 3.25
N SER A 116 4.51 10.64 4.52
CA SER A 116 3.94 11.91 4.96
C SER A 116 4.76 13.11 4.44
N ASP A 117 6.10 13.00 4.40
CA ASP A 117 6.95 14.03 3.78
C ASP A 117 6.66 14.14 2.27
N ALA A 118 6.56 13.02 1.55
CA ALA A 118 6.19 13.00 0.14
C ALA A 118 4.84 13.67 -0.11
N LEU A 119 3.83 13.34 0.70
CA LEU A 119 2.51 13.97 0.64
C LEU A 119 2.53 15.46 1.02
N GLN A 120 3.39 15.87 1.97
CA GLN A 120 3.51 17.28 2.31
C GLN A 120 4.10 18.09 1.15
N LEU A 121 5.08 17.52 0.44
CA LEU A 121 5.75 18.12 -0.71
C LEU A 121 4.86 18.13 -1.97
N ASP A 122 4.09 17.07 -2.19
CA ASP A 122 3.11 16.95 -3.29
C ASP A 122 1.72 16.54 -2.76
N PRO A 123 0.95 17.49 -2.19
CA PRO A 123 -0.33 17.20 -1.52
C PRO A 123 -1.45 16.77 -2.46
N LYS A 124 -1.29 16.96 -3.77
CA LYS A 124 -2.27 16.59 -4.78
C LYS A 124 -2.03 15.20 -5.33
N ASN A 125 -0.92 14.55 -4.99
CA ASN A 125 -0.61 13.22 -5.48
C ASN A 125 -1.51 12.15 -4.84
N PRO A 126 -2.45 11.54 -5.58
CA PRO A 126 -3.36 10.56 -5.01
C PRO A 126 -2.66 9.27 -4.58
N ILE A 127 -1.47 8.96 -5.15
CA ILE A 127 -0.68 7.79 -4.75
C ILE A 127 -0.11 8.01 -3.34
N TYR A 128 0.50 9.17 -3.10
CA TYR A 128 1.05 9.50 -1.78
C TYR A 128 -0.03 9.61 -0.72
N GLN A 129 -1.23 10.11 -1.08
CA GLN A 129 -2.37 10.12 -0.18
C GLN A 129 -2.78 8.71 0.25
N GLY A 130 -2.86 7.77 -0.70
CA GLY A 130 -3.19 6.37 -0.43
C GLY A 130 -2.16 5.72 0.49
N PHE A 131 -0.89 5.69 0.08
CA PHE A 131 0.16 5.04 0.85
C PHE A 131 0.42 5.70 2.21
N ALA A 132 0.35 7.03 2.33
CA ALA A 132 0.45 7.70 3.63
C ALA A 132 -0.75 7.37 4.54
N GLY A 133 -1.93 7.10 3.96
CA GLY A 133 -3.08 6.57 4.68
C GLY A 133 -2.84 5.14 5.17
N ASP A 134 -2.35 4.27 4.30
CA ASP A 134 -2.07 2.86 4.66
C ASP A 134 -1.00 2.75 5.75
N ALA A 135 0.10 3.48 5.60
CA ALA A 135 1.16 3.50 6.60
C ALA A 135 0.64 4.00 7.96
N GLN A 136 -0.21 5.04 7.96
CA GLN A 136 -0.84 5.54 9.19
C GLN A 136 -1.82 4.53 9.80
N LEU A 137 -2.58 3.81 8.97
CA LEU A 137 -3.52 2.79 9.43
C LEU A 137 -2.79 1.61 10.07
N ILE A 138 -1.74 1.11 9.40
CA ILE A 138 -0.93 -0.01 9.89
C ILE A 138 -0.18 0.40 11.17
N GLU A 139 0.36 1.62 11.23
CA GLU A 139 0.97 2.13 12.45
C GLU A 139 -0.04 2.18 13.60
N GLY A 140 -1.21 2.79 13.40
CA GLY A 140 -2.27 2.84 14.42
C GLY A 140 -2.63 1.45 14.95
N LYS A 141 -2.68 0.44 14.07
CA LYS A 141 -2.90 -0.96 14.44
C LYS A 141 -1.77 -1.54 15.29
N ILE A 142 -0.52 -1.33 14.88
CA ILE A 142 0.68 -1.84 15.59
C ILE A 142 0.80 -1.22 16.98
N PHE A 143 0.50 0.08 17.12
CA PHE A 143 0.61 0.82 18.38
C PHE A 143 -0.69 0.86 19.19
N HIS A 144 -1.75 0.22 18.70
CA HIS A 144 -3.09 0.23 19.32
C HIS A 144 -3.65 1.66 19.53
N ASP A 145 -3.43 2.56 18.57
CA ASP A 145 -3.95 3.93 18.58
C ASP A 145 -5.17 4.06 17.65
N GLU A 146 -6.35 3.86 18.22
CA GLU A 146 -7.64 3.96 17.49
C GLU A 146 -7.86 5.34 16.87
N ARG A 147 -7.32 6.42 17.45
CA ARG A 147 -7.46 7.76 16.89
C ARG A 147 -6.67 7.88 15.59
N GLU A 148 -5.47 7.34 15.55
CA GLU A 148 -4.67 7.31 14.33
C GLU A 148 -5.29 6.41 13.27
N GLU A 149 -5.88 5.27 13.65
CA GLU A 149 -6.64 4.42 12.72
C GLU A 149 -7.82 5.16 12.07
N ILE A 150 -8.61 5.89 12.86
CA ILE A 150 -9.77 6.66 12.35
C ILE A 150 -9.30 7.77 11.40
N LYS A 151 -8.24 8.51 11.76
CA LYS A 151 -7.66 9.53 10.87
C LYS A 151 -7.17 8.92 9.56
N ALA A 152 -6.48 7.78 9.64
CA ALA A 152 -5.99 7.07 8.47
C ALA A 152 -7.14 6.62 7.56
N TYR A 153 -8.22 6.07 8.14
CA TYR A 153 -9.41 5.68 7.38
C TYR A 153 -9.97 6.84 6.55
N PHE A 154 -10.18 8.02 7.14
CA PHE A 154 -10.68 9.18 6.37
C PHE A 154 -9.68 9.71 5.34
N LYS A 155 -8.37 9.62 5.61
CA LYS A 155 -7.34 9.90 4.61
C LYS A 155 -7.45 8.95 3.41
N LEU A 156 -7.64 7.65 3.65
CA LEU A 156 -7.86 6.65 2.61
C LEU A 156 -9.14 6.92 1.81
N LYS A 157 -10.25 7.30 2.45
CA LYS A 157 -11.48 7.71 1.74
C LYS A 157 -11.24 8.92 0.84
N THR A 158 -10.41 9.87 1.27
CA THR A 158 -10.01 11.03 0.46
C THR A 158 -9.16 10.60 -0.74
N ALA A 159 -8.20 9.69 -0.54
CA ALA A 159 -7.39 9.14 -1.62
C ALA A 159 -8.25 8.38 -2.65
N ILE A 160 -9.21 7.58 -2.19
CA ILE A 160 -10.22 6.90 -3.02
C ILE A 160 -11.00 7.92 -3.85
N HIS A 161 -11.45 9.02 -3.25
CA HIS A 161 -12.19 10.06 -3.98
C HIS A 161 -11.34 10.69 -5.10
N ASN A 162 -10.05 10.90 -4.85
CA ASN A 162 -9.16 11.58 -5.78
C ASN A 162 -8.65 10.70 -6.92
N TRP A 163 -8.56 9.39 -6.71
CA TRP A 163 -8.25 8.43 -7.78
C TRP A 163 -8.76 7.02 -7.44
N PRO A 164 -10.03 6.72 -7.75
CA PRO A 164 -10.69 5.51 -7.27
C PRO A 164 -10.16 4.23 -7.91
N GLU A 165 -9.74 4.25 -9.18
CA GLU A 165 -9.17 3.10 -9.91
C GLU A 165 -7.95 2.53 -9.19
N PHE A 166 -7.14 3.40 -8.57
CA PHE A 166 -5.97 2.99 -7.80
C PHE A 166 -6.30 2.74 -6.33
N ASN A 167 -6.94 3.72 -5.68
CA ASN A 167 -6.97 3.76 -4.22
C ASN A 167 -8.03 2.84 -3.58
N TYR A 168 -9.01 2.32 -4.33
CA TYR A 168 -9.88 1.26 -3.78
C TYR A 168 -9.09 -0.02 -3.49
N PHE A 169 -8.20 -0.40 -4.42
CA PHE A 169 -7.31 -1.54 -4.20
C PHE A 169 -6.34 -1.24 -3.05
N THR A 170 -5.57 -0.17 -3.17
CA THR A 170 -4.49 0.18 -2.24
C THR A 170 -5.01 0.30 -0.79
N ALA A 171 -6.09 1.04 -0.56
CA ALA A 171 -6.69 1.19 0.77
C ALA A 171 -7.27 -0.12 1.34
N GLY A 172 -7.81 -0.99 0.48
CA GLY A 172 -8.37 -2.27 0.90
C GLY A 172 -7.31 -3.34 1.16
N TYR A 173 -6.12 -3.17 0.58
CA TYR A 173 -5.07 -4.18 0.62
C TYR A 173 -4.56 -4.53 2.03
N PRO A 174 -4.17 -3.57 2.90
CA PRO A 174 -3.75 -3.91 4.26
C PRO A 174 -4.91 -4.45 5.11
N MET A 175 -6.15 -4.07 4.80
CA MET A 175 -7.35 -4.55 5.51
C MET A 175 -7.67 -6.02 5.21
N THR A 176 -7.05 -6.64 4.20
CA THR A 176 -7.18 -8.09 3.95
C THR A 176 -6.68 -8.94 5.12
N SER A 177 -5.77 -8.41 5.95
CA SER A 177 -5.25 -9.06 7.14
C SER A 177 -6.28 -9.18 8.28
N LEU A 178 -7.31 -8.33 8.30
CA LEU A 178 -8.32 -8.28 9.35
C LEU A 178 -9.21 -9.55 9.39
N PRO A 179 -9.88 -9.83 10.52
CA PRO A 179 -10.85 -10.93 10.59
C PRO A 179 -11.93 -10.81 9.51
N SER A 180 -12.32 -11.94 8.92
CA SER A 180 -13.27 -11.96 7.79
C SER A 180 -14.65 -11.44 8.15
N ASP A 181 -15.07 -11.55 9.40
CA ASP A 181 -16.35 -11.06 9.92
C ASP A 181 -16.30 -9.58 10.35
N SER A 182 -15.13 -8.94 10.31
CA SER A 182 -15.00 -7.53 10.66
C SER A 182 -15.61 -6.62 9.60
N LYS A 183 -16.20 -5.50 10.03
CA LYS A 183 -16.79 -4.50 9.12
C LYS A 183 -15.77 -3.94 8.13
N LEU A 184 -14.54 -3.70 8.58
CA LEU A 184 -13.47 -3.14 7.75
C LEU A 184 -13.01 -4.14 6.68
N PHE A 185 -12.91 -5.43 7.01
CA PHE A 185 -12.63 -6.46 5.99
C PHE A 185 -13.71 -6.51 4.92
N GLN A 186 -14.99 -6.49 5.33
CA GLN A 186 -16.12 -6.52 4.41
C GLN A 186 -16.17 -5.28 3.52
N GLU A 187 -15.89 -4.09 4.08
CA GLU A 187 -15.78 -2.85 3.29
C GLU A 187 -14.59 -2.93 2.31
N ALA A 188 -13.44 -3.44 2.73
CA ALA A 188 -12.28 -3.61 1.86
C ALA A 188 -12.55 -4.59 0.70
N LEU A 189 -13.34 -5.65 0.93
CA LEU A 189 -13.78 -6.56 -0.12
C LEU A 189 -14.73 -5.87 -1.11
N ASP A 190 -15.66 -5.04 -0.62
CA ASP A 190 -16.50 -4.20 -1.48
C ASP A 190 -15.67 -3.21 -2.32
N TRP A 191 -14.57 -2.68 -1.76
CA TRP A 191 -13.65 -1.84 -2.52
C TRP A 191 -12.97 -2.60 -3.66
N GLN A 192 -12.59 -3.87 -3.48
CA GLN A 192 -12.05 -4.67 -4.59
C GLN A 192 -13.07 -4.84 -5.73
N TRP A 193 -14.34 -5.04 -5.38
CA TRP A 193 -15.43 -5.08 -6.35
C TRP A 193 -15.60 -3.76 -7.10
N LYS A 194 -15.43 -2.61 -6.42
CA LYS A 194 -15.47 -1.28 -7.05
C LYS A 194 -14.28 -1.05 -7.98
N THR A 195 -13.07 -1.51 -7.61
CA THR A 195 -11.92 -1.51 -8.51
C THR A 195 -12.24 -2.28 -9.79
N LEU A 196 -12.82 -3.48 -9.69
CA LEU A 196 -13.22 -4.27 -10.87
C LEU A 196 -14.24 -3.55 -11.76
N ASP A 197 -15.23 -2.89 -11.17
CA ASP A 197 -16.24 -2.16 -11.96
C ASP A 197 -15.61 -1.02 -12.76
N LEU A 198 -14.75 -0.23 -12.10
CA LEU A 198 -14.07 0.90 -12.73
C LEU A 198 -13.12 0.44 -13.84
N CYS A 199 -12.33 -0.60 -13.56
CA CYS A 199 -11.35 -1.14 -14.48
C CYS A 199 -11.97 -1.85 -15.68
N SER A 200 -13.10 -2.56 -15.49
CA SER A 200 -13.86 -3.12 -16.61
C SER A 200 -14.71 -2.07 -17.35
N GLY A 201 -14.94 -0.90 -16.75
CA GLY A 201 -15.81 0.14 -17.29
C GLY A 201 -17.31 -0.18 -17.19
N GLN A 202 -17.69 -1.24 -16.49
CA GLN A 202 -19.07 -1.66 -16.29
C GLN A 202 -19.23 -2.39 -14.96
N LYS A 203 -20.47 -2.56 -14.50
CA LYS A 203 -20.71 -3.35 -13.29
C LYS A 203 -20.51 -4.84 -13.58
N VAL A 204 -19.50 -5.47 -12.97
CA VAL A 204 -19.26 -6.92 -13.14
C VAL A 204 -20.35 -7.72 -12.42
N ASP A 205 -20.86 -8.79 -13.04
CA ASP A 205 -21.83 -9.69 -12.40
C ASP A 205 -21.20 -10.38 -11.18
N ARG A 206 -21.75 -10.11 -9.99
CA ARG A 206 -21.22 -10.68 -8.74
C ARG A 206 -21.54 -12.16 -8.58
N ASN A 207 -22.52 -12.70 -9.30
CA ASN A 207 -22.86 -14.12 -9.24
C ASN A 207 -21.99 -14.96 -10.18
N ASN A 208 -21.52 -14.36 -11.27
CA ASN A 208 -20.60 -14.97 -12.22
C ASN A 208 -19.55 -13.95 -12.71
N PRO A 209 -18.53 -13.65 -11.87
CA PRO A 209 -17.60 -12.54 -12.10
C PRO A 209 -16.49 -12.90 -13.09
N VAL A 210 -16.87 -13.39 -14.28
CA VAL A 210 -15.94 -13.61 -15.38
C VAL A 210 -15.52 -12.24 -15.92
N TYR A 211 -14.23 -11.97 -15.87
CA TYR A 211 -13.68 -10.72 -16.34
C TYR A 211 -13.47 -10.78 -17.86
N SER A 212 -13.80 -9.69 -18.55
CA SER A 212 -13.48 -9.50 -19.96
C SER A 212 -12.54 -8.30 -20.06
N PRO A 213 -11.25 -8.51 -20.37
CA PRO A 213 -10.32 -7.40 -20.52
C PRO A 213 -10.77 -6.48 -21.64
N ALA A 214 -10.66 -5.17 -21.45
CA ALA A 214 -10.86 -4.22 -22.52
C ALA A 214 -9.84 -4.49 -23.64
N GLN A 215 -10.26 -4.33 -24.91
CA GLN A 215 -9.36 -4.53 -26.06
C GLN A 215 -8.19 -3.53 -26.05
N ASP A 216 -8.43 -2.31 -25.58
CA ASP A 216 -7.41 -1.27 -25.42
C ASP A 216 -7.04 -1.10 -23.94
N GLN A 217 -5.96 -1.75 -23.53
CA GLN A 217 -5.35 -1.56 -22.22
C GLN A 217 -4.66 -0.18 -22.16
N ALA A 218 -5.39 0.82 -21.64
CA ALA A 218 -4.91 2.19 -21.50
C ALA A 218 -3.57 2.25 -20.76
N LYS A 219 -2.60 2.98 -21.32
CA LYS A 219 -1.27 3.20 -20.72
C LYS A 219 -1.17 4.53 -19.98
N ASP A 220 -2.17 5.38 -20.15
CA ASP A 220 -2.30 6.72 -19.58
C ASP A 220 -3.69 6.94 -18.98
N GLY A 221 -3.90 8.12 -18.40
CA GLY A 221 -5.14 8.47 -17.69
C GLY A 221 -5.38 7.65 -16.42
N ASP A 222 -6.60 7.73 -15.89
CA ASP A 222 -6.94 7.14 -14.60
C ASP A 222 -6.98 5.61 -14.63
N LYS A 223 -7.31 5.01 -15.78
CA LYS A 223 -7.38 3.56 -15.96
C LYS A 223 -6.04 2.87 -16.18
N ARG A 224 -4.92 3.61 -16.25
CA ARG A 224 -3.58 3.02 -16.46
C ARG A 224 -3.17 2.01 -15.40
N VAL A 225 -3.75 2.09 -14.20
CA VAL A 225 -3.47 1.18 -13.07
C VAL A 225 -4.23 -0.13 -13.15
N CYS A 226 -5.21 -0.24 -14.04
CA CYS A 226 -6.04 -1.43 -14.19
C CYS A 226 -5.31 -2.59 -14.88
N TRP A 227 -4.14 -2.32 -15.47
CA TRP A 227 -3.39 -3.24 -16.31
C TRP A 227 -1.93 -3.34 -15.85
N ASN A 228 -1.23 -4.36 -16.36
CA ASN A 228 0.20 -4.53 -16.14
C ASN A 228 0.98 -3.32 -16.68
N SER A 229 1.96 -2.86 -15.90
CA SER A 229 2.78 -1.69 -16.21
C SER A 229 4.25 -1.94 -15.86
N TRP A 230 5.15 -1.03 -16.21
CA TRP A 230 6.55 -1.15 -15.80
C TRP A 230 6.72 -1.08 -14.28
N ILE A 231 5.82 -0.40 -13.56
CA ILE A 231 5.85 -0.32 -12.09
C ILE A 231 5.46 -1.66 -11.48
N ALA A 232 4.36 -2.24 -11.94
CA ALA A 232 3.82 -3.53 -11.52
C ALA A 232 3.62 -4.42 -12.75
N PRO A 233 4.66 -5.16 -13.16
CA PRO A 233 4.62 -5.99 -14.37
C PRO A 233 3.55 -7.09 -14.34
N PHE A 234 3.09 -7.46 -13.15
CA PHE A 234 2.04 -8.46 -12.91
C PHE A 234 0.96 -7.94 -11.94
N GLY A 235 0.68 -6.63 -11.98
CA GLY A 235 -0.35 -6.01 -11.16
C GLY A 235 -1.76 -6.58 -11.39
N PHE A 236 -2.08 -6.97 -12.62
CA PHE A 236 -3.34 -7.61 -12.98
C PHE A 236 -3.48 -8.97 -12.28
N GLU A 237 -2.47 -9.82 -12.39
CA GLU A 237 -2.43 -11.14 -11.74
C GLU A 237 -2.47 -11.03 -10.22
N GLY A 238 -1.66 -10.13 -9.65
CA GLY A 238 -1.61 -9.88 -8.22
C GLY A 238 -2.92 -9.33 -7.66
N PHE A 239 -3.63 -8.47 -8.40
CA PHE A 239 -4.96 -8.00 -8.02
C PHE A 239 -5.95 -9.17 -7.89
N PHE A 240 -6.06 -10.02 -8.91
CA PHE A 240 -6.99 -11.15 -8.90
C PHE A 240 -6.62 -12.20 -7.85
N MET A 241 -5.31 -12.39 -7.61
CA MET A 241 -4.83 -13.23 -6.51
C MET A 241 -5.26 -12.68 -5.14
N ASN A 242 -5.07 -11.38 -4.89
CA ASN A 242 -5.51 -10.75 -3.64
C ASN A 242 -7.02 -10.86 -3.44
N MET A 243 -7.79 -10.48 -4.45
CA MET A 243 -9.24 -10.48 -4.36
C MET A 243 -9.81 -11.89 -4.16
N GLY A 244 -9.23 -12.88 -4.83
CA GLY A 244 -9.59 -14.28 -4.63
C GLY A 244 -9.30 -14.75 -3.20
N ASP A 245 -8.17 -14.33 -2.60
CA ASP A 245 -7.86 -14.64 -1.20
C ASP A 245 -8.89 -14.07 -0.25
N MET A 246 -9.31 -12.82 -0.48
CA MET A 246 -10.35 -12.19 0.35
C MET A 246 -11.67 -12.96 0.27
N LEU A 247 -12.06 -13.41 -0.92
CA LEU A 247 -13.26 -14.22 -1.10
C LEU A 247 -13.16 -15.59 -0.42
N VAL A 248 -12.02 -16.28 -0.54
CA VAL A 248 -11.77 -17.53 0.20
C VAL A 248 -11.85 -17.29 1.70
N LYS A 249 -11.18 -16.25 2.21
CA LYS A 249 -11.18 -15.90 3.63
C LYS A 249 -12.59 -15.55 4.14
N ALA A 250 -13.44 -14.96 3.29
CA ALA A 250 -14.85 -14.70 3.55
C ALA A 250 -15.75 -15.97 3.47
N GLY A 251 -15.21 -17.11 3.04
CA GLY A 251 -15.94 -18.38 2.87
C GLY A 251 -16.54 -18.61 1.49
N ASP A 252 -16.46 -17.63 0.57
CA ASP A 252 -16.98 -17.73 -0.79
C ASP A 252 -15.93 -18.28 -1.77
N TRP A 253 -15.46 -19.49 -1.48
CA TRP A 253 -14.38 -20.12 -2.24
C TRP A 253 -14.78 -20.43 -3.69
N LYS A 254 -16.07 -20.65 -3.98
CA LYS A 254 -16.55 -20.92 -5.35
C LYS A 254 -16.38 -19.68 -6.23
N LYS A 255 -16.78 -18.52 -5.72
CA LYS A 255 -16.58 -17.24 -6.41
C LYS A 255 -15.10 -16.88 -6.50
N ALA A 256 -14.33 -17.17 -5.45
CA ALA A 256 -12.89 -17.00 -5.46
C ALA A 256 -12.22 -17.77 -6.61
N VAL A 257 -12.64 -19.01 -6.89
CA VAL A 257 -12.10 -19.79 -8.02
C VAL A 257 -12.34 -19.08 -9.35
N ILE A 258 -13.50 -18.44 -9.57
CA ILE A 258 -13.76 -17.65 -10.78
C ILE A 258 -12.82 -16.45 -10.84
N ILE A 259 -12.70 -15.70 -9.74
CA ILE A 259 -11.82 -14.53 -9.62
C ILE A 259 -10.35 -14.90 -9.85
N TYR A 260 -9.85 -16.00 -9.27
CA TYR A 260 -8.48 -16.46 -9.53
C TYR A 260 -8.26 -16.81 -11.00
N ASN A 261 -9.24 -17.42 -11.68
CA ASN A 261 -9.08 -17.76 -13.09
C ASN A 261 -8.99 -16.52 -13.99
N ASN A 262 -9.52 -15.37 -13.58
CA ASN A 262 -9.37 -14.13 -14.33
C ASN A 262 -7.90 -13.67 -14.42
N ALA A 263 -7.05 -13.99 -13.44
CA ALA A 263 -5.61 -13.70 -13.51
C ALA A 263 -4.94 -14.33 -14.74
N LYS A 264 -5.50 -15.43 -15.25
CA LYS A 264 -4.97 -16.17 -16.41
C LYS A 264 -5.25 -15.50 -17.76
N LEU A 265 -6.01 -14.41 -17.75
CA LEU A 265 -6.42 -13.71 -18.97
C LEU A 265 -5.31 -12.81 -19.54
N ASP A 266 -4.32 -12.44 -18.74
CA ASP A 266 -3.17 -11.71 -19.25
C ASP A 266 -2.26 -12.62 -20.09
N LYS A 267 -1.75 -12.10 -21.20
CA LYS A 267 -0.88 -12.82 -22.12
C LYS A 267 0.46 -13.24 -21.49
N ASN A 268 0.91 -12.54 -20.46
CA ASN A 268 2.17 -12.80 -19.77
C ASN A 268 2.00 -13.69 -18.54
N TYR A 269 0.79 -14.21 -18.25
CA TYR A 269 0.54 -15.07 -17.10
C TYR A 269 1.53 -16.25 -16.98
N SER A 270 1.96 -16.82 -18.11
CA SER A 270 2.93 -17.93 -18.15
C SER A 270 4.32 -17.55 -17.61
N GLN A 271 4.66 -16.27 -17.62
CA GLN A 271 5.92 -15.70 -17.14
C GLN A 271 5.86 -15.25 -15.68
N TRP A 272 4.67 -15.21 -15.08
CA TRP A 272 4.47 -14.70 -13.73
C TRP A 272 5.12 -15.64 -12.69
N PRO A 273 6.06 -15.16 -11.84
CA PRO A 273 6.74 -16.00 -10.86
C PRO A 273 5.81 -16.71 -9.86
N TYR A 274 4.64 -16.13 -9.60
CA TYR A 274 3.68 -16.62 -8.61
C TYR A 274 2.54 -17.43 -9.22
N ARG A 275 2.64 -17.80 -10.50
CA ARG A 275 1.65 -18.63 -11.20
C ARG A 275 1.31 -19.92 -10.45
N GLU A 276 2.33 -20.67 -10.02
CA GLU A 276 2.12 -21.93 -9.31
C GLU A 276 1.43 -21.74 -7.96
N MET A 277 1.67 -20.60 -7.29
CA MET A 277 0.96 -20.25 -6.06
C MET A 277 -0.53 -20.03 -6.32
N LEU A 278 -0.88 -19.32 -7.39
CA LEU A 278 -2.27 -19.14 -7.80
C LEU A 278 -2.94 -20.48 -8.12
N GLU A 279 -2.28 -21.34 -8.89
CA GLU A 279 -2.81 -22.66 -9.28
C GLU A 279 -3.09 -23.53 -8.05
N LYS A 280 -2.19 -23.54 -7.06
CA LYS A 280 -2.41 -24.20 -5.76
C LYS A 280 -3.59 -23.59 -5.00
N ARG A 281 -3.78 -22.27 -5.05
CA ARG A 281 -4.92 -21.60 -4.41
C ARG A 281 -6.26 -21.97 -5.04
N ILE A 282 -6.30 -22.13 -6.37
CA ILE A 282 -7.49 -22.60 -7.09
C ILE A 282 -7.85 -24.02 -6.67
N ILE A 283 -6.86 -24.94 -6.69
CA ILE A 283 -7.06 -26.35 -6.32
C ILE A 283 -7.54 -26.48 -4.87
N ASN A 284 -6.93 -25.72 -3.95
CA ASN A 284 -7.18 -25.84 -2.52
C ASN A 284 -8.19 -24.81 -1.98
N ALA A 285 -8.94 -24.11 -2.84
CA ALA A 285 -9.75 -22.96 -2.45
C ALA A 285 -10.71 -23.25 -1.27
N GLN A 286 -11.38 -24.40 -1.29
CA GLN A 286 -12.28 -24.81 -0.22
C GLN A 286 -11.54 -25.06 1.11
N GLN A 287 -10.40 -25.76 1.06
CA GLN A 287 -9.58 -26.03 2.25
C GLN A 287 -8.98 -24.73 2.81
N ASN A 288 -8.63 -23.79 1.92
CA ASN A 288 -8.01 -22.53 2.29
C ASN A 288 -8.94 -21.58 3.03
N VAL A 289 -10.25 -21.79 3.05
CA VAL A 289 -11.17 -21.01 3.90
C VAL A 289 -10.70 -21.03 5.36
N ALA A 290 -10.43 -22.22 5.89
CA ALA A 290 -9.96 -22.39 7.27
C ALA A 290 -8.50 -21.95 7.46
N ASN A 291 -7.68 -22.00 6.40
CA ASN A 291 -6.27 -21.59 6.48
C ASN A 291 -6.13 -20.06 6.49
N PHE A 292 -6.85 -19.36 5.61
CA PHE A 292 -6.74 -17.91 5.43
C PHE A 292 -7.37 -17.10 6.57
N GLN A 293 -8.18 -17.74 7.42
CA GLN A 293 -8.70 -17.15 8.64
C GLN A 293 -7.72 -17.22 9.82
N LYS A 294 -6.57 -17.91 9.66
CA LYS A 294 -5.50 -17.95 10.65
C LYS A 294 -4.46 -16.87 10.35
N GLU A 295 -3.72 -16.46 11.38
CA GLU A 295 -2.77 -15.34 11.30
C GLU A 295 -1.60 -15.62 10.34
N PHE A 296 -0.94 -16.77 10.47
CA PHE A 296 0.06 -17.28 9.55
C PHE A 296 0.24 -18.79 9.71
N LEU A 297 0.52 -19.51 8.62
CA LEU A 297 0.82 -20.95 8.64
C LEU A 297 2.07 -21.25 7.81
N ALA A 298 1.99 -20.93 6.52
CA ALA A 298 3.04 -21.06 5.54
C ALA A 298 2.69 -20.16 4.35
N PRO A 299 3.66 -19.75 3.51
CA PRO A 299 3.40 -18.84 2.39
C PRO A 299 2.28 -19.29 1.43
N ASP A 300 2.14 -20.59 1.19
CA ASP A 300 1.12 -21.17 0.31
C ASP A 300 -0.24 -21.39 0.98
N LYS A 301 -0.29 -21.28 2.32
CA LYS A 301 -1.49 -21.52 3.15
C LYS A 301 -1.95 -20.24 3.87
N THR A 302 -1.51 -19.09 3.42
CA THR A 302 -1.97 -17.79 3.91
C THR A 302 -2.30 -16.87 2.75
N ILE A 303 -3.01 -15.79 3.06
CA ILE A 303 -3.34 -14.74 2.10
C ILE A 303 -2.07 -14.05 1.60
N MET A 304 -2.13 -13.44 0.42
CA MET A 304 -1.02 -12.79 -0.26
C MET A 304 -0.33 -11.75 0.62
N PHE A 305 -1.10 -10.95 1.35
CA PHE A 305 -0.55 -9.93 2.26
C PHE A 305 0.35 -10.53 3.36
N ASN A 306 0.07 -11.75 3.84
CA ASN A 306 0.84 -12.40 4.90
C ASN A 306 1.82 -13.48 4.38
N SER A 307 1.90 -13.71 3.06
CA SER A 307 2.67 -14.83 2.50
C SER A 307 4.18 -14.58 2.45
N GLY A 308 4.62 -13.36 2.75
CA GLY A 308 5.99 -12.91 2.46
C GLY A 308 6.19 -12.48 1.01
N TYR A 309 5.13 -12.43 0.18
CA TYR A 309 5.20 -12.03 -1.22
C TYR A 309 4.16 -10.96 -1.60
N GLY A 310 3.66 -10.23 -0.59
CA GLY A 310 2.55 -9.30 -0.74
C GLY A 310 2.82 -8.13 -1.70
N CYS A 311 4.07 -7.71 -1.89
CA CYS A 311 4.43 -6.75 -2.92
C CYS A 311 4.91 -7.47 -4.19
N MET A 312 5.70 -8.53 -4.03
CA MET A 312 6.33 -9.23 -5.14
C MET A 312 5.35 -9.88 -6.11
N ALA A 313 4.17 -10.30 -5.64
CA ALA A 313 3.13 -10.84 -6.51
C ALA A 313 2.77 -9.90 -7.67
N CYS A 314 2.87 -8.58 -7.46
CA CYS A 314 2.62 -7.57 -8.50
C CYS A 314 3.91 -7.07 -9.17
N HIS A 315 5.00 -6.95 -8.40
CA HIS A 315 6.17 -6.17 -8.79
C HIS A 315 7.35 -7.00 -9.31
N GLN A 316 7.47 -8.29 -8.96
CA GLN A 316 8.63 -9.08 -9.38
C GLN A 316 8.52 -9.46 -10.86
N SER A 317 9.46 -8.96 -11.65
CA SER A 317 9.62 -9.27 -13.07
C SER A 317 10.56 -10.47 -13.27
N VAL A 318 10.45 -11.10 -14.45
CA VAL A 318 11.39 -12.13 -14.92
C VAL A 318 12.24 -11.67 -16.10
N VAL A 319 12.11 -10.40 -16.50
CA VAL A 319 12.82 -9.85 -17.65
C VAL A 319 14.19 -9.36 -17.17
N LYS A 320 15.24 -10.04 -17.61
CA LYS A 320 16.62 -9.56 -17.54
C LYS A 320 16.93 -8.62 -18.70
#